data_AF-A0A2V6KNS0-F1
#
_entry.id   AF-A0A2V6KNS0-F1
#
_cell.length_a   1.000
_cell.length_b   1.000
_cell.length_c   1.000
_cell.angle_alpha   90.00
_cell.angle_beta   90.00
_cell.angle_gamma   90.00
#
_symmetry.space_group_name_H-M   'P 1'
#
loop_
_entity.id
_entity.type
_entity.pdbx_description
1 polymer ?
#
loop_
_entity_poly.entity_id
_entity_poly.type
_entity_poly.pdbx_seq_one_letter_code
_entity_poly.pdbx_strand_id
1 'polypeptide(L)'
;MTPITETRNQRIQPAPRSTLDSAKKTLLEIPWSFLLSIWLGSAILRFLLALILTNPFIFIDELWYWQIARTFHRTGQFLLLDHDIYIPSRLYSVLLSAAFVFREPFTSYVAAKMINALLICSVVFPVYLLARELLGKKECAAALLLSVAIAGGAYSGTIMPENLFYPAFMLSFWLAYRVLAGLRTRDGLLSGIAFSVSYFIKPHIMILALSYSLCVG
;
A
#
# COMPACT_ATOMS: atom_id res chain seq x y z
N MET A 1 23.15 46.43 -55.04
CA MET A 1 23.41 45.49 -53.93
C MET A 1 22.66 45.98 -52.71
N THR A 2 21.42 45.52 -52.55
CA THR A 2 20.55 45.80 -51.41
C THR A 2 20.73 44.69 -50.37
N PRO A 3 20.90 44.98 -49.07
CA PRO A 3 21.14 43.96 -48.08
C PRO A 3 19.83 43.23 -47.73
N ILE A 4 19.98 41.94 -47.54
CA ILE A 4 18.93 40.94 -47.36
C ILE A 4 18.32 41.11 -45.97
N THR A 5 16.99 41.26 -45.92
CA THR A 5 16.16 41.30 -44.71
C THR A 5 16.38 40.08 -43.82
N GLU A 6 16.78 40.30 -42.57
CA GLU A 6 16.84 39.31 -41.49
C GLU A 6 15.46 38.69 -41.25
N THR A 7 15.34 37.39 -41.51
CA THR A 7 14.23 36.56 -41.08
C THR A 7 14.25 36.43 -39.56
N ARG A 8 13.37 37.20 -38.91
CA ARG A 8 13.02 37.17 -37.49
C ARG A 8 12.73 35.73 -37.05
N ASN A 9 13.72 35.14 -36.39
CA ASN A 9 13.69 33.81 -35.80
C ASN A 9 12.71 33.79 -34.61
N GLN A 10 11.42 33.63 -34.90
CA GLN A 10 10.38 33.40 -33.89
C GLN A 10 10.60 32.01 -33.28
N ARG A 11 11.43 31.94 -32.23
CA ARG A 11 11.43 30.79 -31.32
C ARG A 11 9.99 30.60 -30.85
N ILE A 12 9.40 29.48 -31.22
CA ILE A 12 8.15 28.98 -30.63
C ILE A 12 8.42 28.90 -29.13
N GLN A 13 7.91 29.86 -28.38
CA GLN A 13 7.95 29.81 -26.92
C GLN A 13 7.07 28.61 -26.53
N PRO A 14 7.61 27.58 -25.85
CA PRO A 14 6.76 26.52 -25.33
C PRO A 14 5.74 27.17 -24.38
N ALA A 15 4.46 26.84 -24.56
CA ALA A 15 3.37 27.37 -23.75
C ALA A 15 3.74 27.29 -22.25
N PRO A 16 3.42 28.33 -21.45
CA PRO A 16 3.83 28.37 -20.05
C PRO A 16 3.20 27.19 -19.31
N ARG A 17 4.04 26.26 -18.82
CA ARG A 17 3.66 25.07 -18.04
C ARG A 17 2.71 25.37 -16.86
N SER A 18 2.63 26.64 -16.43
CA SER A 18 1.88 27.10 -15.28
C SER A 18 0.36 26.98 -15.37
N THR A 19 -0.25 26.98 -16.57
CA THR A 19 -1.71 26.95 -16.72
C THR A 19 -2.29 25.54 -16.63
N LEU A 20 -1.58 24.53 -17.15
CA LEU A 20 -1.94 23.12 -17.00
C LEU A 20 -1.72 22.61 -15.57
N ASP A 21 -0.66 23.08 -14.90
CA ASP A 21 -0.41 22.76 -13.49
C ASP A 21 -1.43 23.41 -12.54
N SER A 22 -1.91 24.63 -12.85
CA SER A 22 -2.94 25.30 -12.05
C SER A 22 -4.33 24.65 -12.21
N ALA A 23 -4.64 24.12 -13.39
CA ALA A 23 -5.87 23.36 -13.63
C ALA A 23 -5.84 21.97 -12.96
N LYS A 24 -4.68 21.29 -12.93
CA LYS A 24 -4.50 20.04 -12.17
C LYS A 24 -4.46 20.26 -10.65
N LYS A 25 -3.96 21.42 -10.19
CA LYS A 25 -3.89 21.82 -8.77
C LYS A 25 -5.21 22.24 -8.16
N THR A 26 -6.29 22.41 -8.94
CA THR A 26 -7.63 22.58 -8.38
C THR A 26 -8.08 21.23 -7.85
N LEU A 27 -7.69 21.02 -6.60
CA LEU A 27 -7.75 19.83 -5.77
C LEU A 27 -8.90 18.89 -6.17
N LEU A 28 -8.51 17.68 -6.54
CA LEU A 28 -9.36 16.51 -6.62
C LEU A 28 -9.86 16.16 -5.20
N GLU A 29 -10.74 17.00 -4.65
CA GLU A 29 -11.34 16.80 -3.33
C GLU A 29 -12.40 15.71 -3.43
N ILE A 30 -11.91 14.48 -3.60
CA ILE A 30 -12.69 13.32 -3.24
C ILE A 30 -12.86 13.39 -1.72
N PRO A 31 -14.09 13.48 -1.20
CA PRO A 31 -14.28 13.59 0.22
C PRO A 31 -13.77 12.31 0.90
N TRP A 32 -13.16 12.47 2.07
CA TRP A 32 -12.67 11.33 2.84
C TRP A 32 -13.76 10.29 3.13
N SER A 33 -15.02 10.72 3.24
CA SER A 33 -16.17 9.83 3.36
C SER A 33 -16.31 8.88 2.16
N PHE A 34 -16.05 9.34 0.94
CA PHE A 34 -16.10 8.50 -0.25
C PHE A 34 -14.97 7.47 -0.27
N LEU A 35 -13.76 7.86 0.15
CA LEU A 35 -12.63 6.93 0.30
C LEU A 35 -12.93 5.87 1.37
N LEU A 36 -13.49 6.29 2.51
CA LEU A 36 -13.91 5.38 3.57
C LEU A 36 -15.01 4.44 3.09
N SER A 37 -15.98 4.90 2.31
CA SER A 37 -17.01 4.06 1.71
C SER A 37 -16.43 3.04 0.75
N ILE A 38 -15.45 3.42 -0.10
CA ILE A 38 -14.76 2.47 -0.97
C ILE A 38 -13.97 1.46 -0.13
N TRP A 39 -13.23 1.93 0.87
CA TRP A 39 -12.43 1.06 1.74
C TRP A 39 -13.31 0.05 2.49
N LEU A 40 -14.35 0.51 3.18
CA LEU A 40 -15.30 -0.35 3.90
C LEU A 40 -16.07 -1.26 2.96
N GLY A 41 -16.62 -0.74 1.87
CA GLY A 41 -17.37 -1.54 0.90
C GLY A 41 -16.51 -2.66 0.30
N SER A 42 -15.26 -2.34 -0.02
CA SER A 42 -14.30 -3.32 -0.56
C SER A 42 -13.84 -4.34 0.48
N ALA A 43 -13.68 -3.93 1.73
CA ALA A 43 -13.32 -4.81 2.84
C ALA A 43 -14.47 -5.75 3.21
N ILE A 44 -15.72 -5.25 3.26
CA ILE A 44 -16.92 -6.07 3.48
C ILE A 44 -17.09 -7.08 2.35
N LEU A 45 -17.03 -6.63 1.10
CA LEU A 45 -17.14 -7.53 -0.05
C LEU A 45 -16.09 -8.66 0.02
N ARG A 46 -14.84 -8.32 0.32
CA ARG A 46 -13.77 -9.32 0.48
C ARG A 46 -13.97 -10.24 1.64
N PHE A 47 -14.41 -9.70 2.78
CA PHE A 47 -14.71 -10.50 3.94
C PHE A 47 -15.80 -11.53 3.63
N LEU A 48 -16.89 -11.10 2.99
CA LEU A 48 -17.97 -12.00 2.55
C LEU A 48 -17.46 -13.07 1.58
N LEU A 49 -16.60 -12.71 0.61
CA LEU A 49 -15.97 -13.67 -0.29
C LEU A 49 -15.03 -14.63 0.47
N ALA A 50 -14.30 -14.15 1.48
CA ALA A 50 -13.41 -14.95 2.30
C ALA A 50 -14.17 -15.93 3.20
N LEU A 51 -15.44 -15.67 3.52
CA LEU A 51 -16.29 -16.64 4.24
C LEU A 51 -16.66 -17.86 3.38
N ILE A 52 -16.65 -17.73 2.05
CA ILE A 52 -16.89 -18.86 1.12
C ILE A 52 -15.71 -19.84 1.17
N LEU A 53 -14.50 -19.34 1.45
CA LEU A 53 -13.28 -20.15 1.55
C LEU A 53 -13.19 -20.77 2.96
N THR A 54 -13.90 -21.87 3.21
CA THR A 54 -13.95 -22.50 4.54
C THR A 54 -12.60 -23.07 4.97
N ASN A 55 -11.77 -23.51 4.03
CA ASN A 55 -10.48 -24.16 4.30
C ASN A 55 -9.29 -23.25 3.94
N PRO A 56 -8.15 -23.35 4.65
CA PRO A 56 -6.89 -22.73 4.24
C PRO A 56 -6.52 -23.20 2.83
N PHE A 57 -6.18 -22.27 1.95
CA PHE A 57 -5.81 -22.59 0.58
C PHE A 57 -4.31 -22.81 0.45
N ILE A 58 -3.50 -22.05 1.21
CA ILE A 58 -2.04 -22.16 1.25
C ILE A 58 -1.65 -22.68 2.63
N PHE A 59 -1.87 -23.97 2.84
CA PHE A 59 -1.88 -24.60 4.17
C PHE A 59 -0.62 -24.34 5.00
N ILE A 60 0.57 -24.43 4.40
CA ILE A 60 1.85 -24.30 5.13
C ILE A 60 2.07 -22.85 5.58
N ASP A 61 1.97 -21.89 4.67
CA ASP A 61 2.22 -20.48 4.99
C ASP A 61 1.18 -19.95 5.99
N GLU A 62 -0.10 -20.27 5.76
CA GLU A 62 -1.18 -19.85 6.65
C GLU A 62 -1.00 -20.40 8.06
N LEU A 63 -0.60 -21.68 8.18
CA LEU A 63 -0.35 -22.31 9.47
C LEU A 63 0.82 -21.66 10.21
N TRP A 64 1.90 -21.30 9.50
CA TRP A 64 3.06 -20.64 10.10
C TRP A 64 2.66 -19.30 10.72
N TYR A 65 2.11 -18.38 9.93
CA TYR A 65 1.73 -17.06 10.43
C TYR A 65 0.65 -17.14 11.51
N TRP A 66 -0.28 -18.10 11.39
CA TRP A 66 -1.29 -18.38 12.41
C TRP A 66 -0.67 -18.81 13.74
N GLN A 67 0.24 -19.79 13.73
CA GLN A 67 0.89 -20.26 14.96
C GLN A 67 1.71 -19.17 15.62
N ILE A 68 2.49 -18.41 14.85
CA ILE A 68 3.30 -17.31 15.36
C ILE A 68 2.43 -16.24 16.02
N ALA A 69 1.34 -15.82 15.36
CA ALA A 69 0.43 -14.83 15.90
C ALA A 69 -0.27 -15.34 17.18
N ARG A 70 -0.60 -16.63 17.24
CA ARG A 70 -1.18 -17.27 18.42
C ARG A 70 -0.20 -17.31 19.59
N THR A 71 1.05 -17.67 19.36
CA THR A 71 2.06 -17.72 20.41
C THR A 71 2.37 -16.31 20.91
N PHE A 72 2.51 -15.34 20.00
CA PHE A 72 2.71 -13.94 20.36
C PHE A 72 1.56 -13.42 21.25
N HIS A 73 0.31 -13.76 20.94
CA HIS A 73 -0.83 -13.39 21.79
C HIS A 73 -0.75 -13.99 23.21
N ARG A 74 -0.19 -15.19 23.37
CA ARG A 74 -0.13 -15.91 24.66
C ARG A 74 1.09 -15.56 25.50
N THR A 75 2.26 -15.45 24.88
CA THR A 75 3.55 -15.35 25.59
C THR A 75 4.29 -14.05 25.27
N GLY A 76 3.85 -13.29 24.27
CA GLY A 76 4.59 -12.13 23.75
C GLY A 76 5.82 -12.49 22.92
N GLN A 77 6.08 -13.78 22.68
CA GLN A 77 7.24 -14.28 21.96
C GLN A 77 6.84 -14.84 20.58
N PHE A 78 7.76 -14.75 19.61
CA PHE A 78 7.56 -15.26 18.25
C PHE A 78 8.05 -16.71 18.13
N LEU A 79 7.29 -17.64 18.70
CA LEU A 79 7.63 -19.06 18.70
C LEU A 79 6.81 -19.83 17.67
N LEU A 80 7.48 -20.74 16.96
CA LEU A 80 6.86 -21.75 16.11
C LEU A 80 7.23 -23.12 16.68
N LEU A 81 6.21 -23.92 17.03
CA LEU A 81 6.41 -25.22 17.69
C LEU A 81 7.35 -25.11 18.91
N ASP A 82 7.17 -24.05 19.72
CA ASP A 82 7.98 -23.72 20.91
C ASP A 82 9.47 -23.42 20.66
N HIS A 83 9.86 -23.23 19.40
CA HIS A 83 11.19 -22.78 19.02
C HIS A 83 11.19 -21.31 18.58
N ASP A 84 12.23 -20.57 19.02
CA ASP A 84 12.49 -19.22 18.52
C ASP A 84 12.85 -19.28 17.04
N ILE A 85 12.08 -18.54 16.23
CA ILE A 85 12.33 -18.45 14.80
C ILE A 85 12.48 -17.00 14.36
N TYR A 86 13.44 -16.79 13.44
CA TYR A 86 13.56 -15.52 12.76
C TYR A 86 12.55 -15.45 11.62
N ILE A 87 11.49 -14.67 11.81
CA ILE A 87 10.53 -14.34 10.75
C ILE A 87 10.73 -12.88 10.36
N PRO A 88 10.90 -12.56 9.07
CA PRO A 88 11.00 -11.18 8.64
C PRO A 88 9.68 -10.41 8.82
N SER A 89 8.53 -11.09 8.70
CA SER A 89 7.17 -10.52 8.74
C SER A 89 6.58 -10.36 10.16
N ARG A 90 7.38 -9.94 11.15
CA ARG A 90 6.91 -9.84 12.55
C ARG A 90 5.72 -8.90 12.70
N LEU A 91 5.73 -7.79 11.98
CA LEU A 91 4.69 -6.77 12.10
C LEU A 91 3.31 -7.30 11.68
N TYR A 92 3.28 -8.19 10.68
CA TYR A 92 2.06 -8.87 10.26
C TYR A 92 1.51 -9.76 11.38
N SER A 93 2.35 -10.60 11.98
CA SER A 93 1.94 -11.50 13.07
C SER A 93 1.46 -10.75 14.31
N VAL A 94 2.07 -9.60 14.64
CA VAL A 94 1.61 -8.73 15.74
C VAL A 94 0.20 -8.22 15.48
N LEU A 95 -0.09 -7.71 14.29
CA LEU A 95 -1.44 -7.23 13.95
C LEU A 95 -2.45 -8.37 13.92
N LEU A 96 -2.06 -9.52 13.37
CA LEU A 96 -2.91 -10.71 13.32
C LEU A 96 -3.21 -11.27 14.72
N SER A 97 -2.33 -11.06 15.69
CA SER A 97 -2.52 -11.52 17.08
C SER A 97 -3.79 -10.96 17.74
N ALA A 98 -4.30 -9.82 17.26
CA ALA A 98 -5.57 -9.24 17.71
C ALA A 98 -6.77 -10.16 17.44
N ALA A 99 -6.70 -11.03 16.43
CA ALA A 99 -7.75 -12.01 16.15
C ALA A 99 -7.92 -13.05 17.27
N PHE A 100 -6.85 -13.33 18.03
CA PHE A 100 -6.85 -14.34 19.10
C PHE A 100 -7.42 -13.83 20.43
N VAL A 101 -7.89 -12.58 20.48
CA VAL A 101 -8.75 -12.10 21.59
C VAL A 101 -9.98 -12.99 21.71
N PHE A 102 -10.49 -13.50 20.59
CA PHE A 102 -11.49 -14.55 20.57
C PHE A 102 -10.82 -15.89 20.92
N ARG A 103 -11.31 -16.59 21.95
CA ARG A 103 -10.72 -17.87 22.38
C ARG A 103 -11.10 -19.05 21.47
N GLU A 104 -12.21 -18.91 20.76
CA GLU A 104 -12.73 -19.93 19.86
C GLU A 104 -11.96 -19.93 18.54
N PRO A 105 -11.44 -21.09 18.07
CA PRO A 105 -10.62 -21.17 16.87
C PRO A 105 -11.33 -20.68 15.60
N PHE A 106 -12.61 -21.04 15.44
CA PHE A 106 -13.40 -20.63 14.28
C PHE A 106 -13.59 -19.11 14.24
N THR A 107 -14.03 -18.53 15.36
CA THR A 107 -14.21 -17.07 15.49
C THR A 107 -12.90 -16.31 15.32
N SER A 108 -11.79 -16.83 15.83
CA SER A 108 -10.46 -16.26 15.60
C SER A 108 -10.07 -16.25 14.12
N TYR A 109 -10.39 -17.32 13.39
CA TYR A 109 -10.05 -17.44 11.98
C TYR A 109 -10.88 -16.48 11.12
N VAL A 110 -12.17 -16.35 11.45
CA VAL A 110 -13.05 -15.34 10.85
C VAL A 110 -12.55 -13.92 11.15
N ALA A 111 -12.16 -13.63 12.39
CA ALA A 111 -11.59 -12.34 12.76
C ALA A 111 -10.28 -12.03 12.01
N ALA A 112 -9.40 -13.02 11.85
CA ALA A 112 -8.17 -12.91 11.07
C ALA A 112 -8.44 -12.54 9.60
N LYS A 113 -9.44 -13.17 8.97
CA LYS A 113 -9.88 -12.83 7.61
C LYS A 113 -10.41 -11.40 7.52
N MET A 114 -11.16 -10.95 8.53
CA MET A 114 -11.64 -9.57 8.58
C MET A 114 -10.48 -8.58 8.68
N ILE A 115 -9.48 -8.85 9.53
CA ILE A 115 -8.26 -8.02 9.63
C ILE A 115 -7.55 -7.97 8.27
N ASN A 116 -7.33 -9.12 7.62
CA ASN A 116 -6.68 -9.17 6.32
C ASN A 116 -7.44 -8.36 5.25
N ALA A 117 -8.77 -8.47 5.21
CA ALA A 117 -9.61 -7.71 4.29
C ALA A 117 -9.49 -6.19 4.52
N LEU A 118 -9.46 -5.75 5.78
CA LEU A 118 -9.26 -4.35 6.13
C LEU A 118 -7.86 -3.86 5.72
N LEU A 119 -6.82 -4.63 6.03
CA LEU A 119 -5.42 -4.30 5.73
C LEU A 119 -5.20 -4.15 4.23
N ILE A 120 -5.57 -5.14 3.42
CA ILE A 120 -5.31 -5.09 1.98
C ILE A 120 -6.10 -3.97 1.31
N CYS A 121 -7.33 -3.70 1.76
CA CYS A 121 -8.13 -2.60 1.25
C CYS A 121 -7.56 -1.23 1.64
N SER A 122 -6.77 -1.11 2.71
CA SER A 122 -6.12 0.16 3.09
C SER A 122 -5.20 0.70 2.00
N VAL A 123 -4.91 -0.06 0.93
CA VAL A 123 -4.20 0.41 -0.27
C VAL A 123 -4.90 1.60 -0.96
N VAL A 124 -6.22 1.75 -0.76
CA VAL A 124 -7.01 2.86 -1.31
C VAL A 124 -6.42 4.21 -0.90
N PHE A 125 -5.92 4.32 0.33
CA PHE A 125 -5.34 5.57 0.84
C PHE A 125 -4.03 5.97 0.13
N PRO A 126 -2.95 5.16 0.13
CA PRO A 126 -1.72 5.53 -0.55
C PRO A 126 -1.91 5.67 -2.07
N VAL A 127 -2.79 4.87 -2.68
CA VAL A 127 -3.10 5.01 -4.11
C VAL A 127 -3.80 6.34 -4.39
N TYR A 128 -4.76 6.77 -3.56
CA TYR A 128 -5.40 8.08 -3.72
C TYR A 128 -4.37 9.21 -3.56
N LEU A 129 -3.48 9.12 -2.58
CA LEU A 129 -2.44 10.12 -2.33
C LEU A 129 -1.48 10.26 -3.52
N LEU A 130 -1.14 9.16 -4.18
CA LEU A 130 -0.31 9.16 -5.38
C LEU A 130 -1.09 9.63 -6.61
N ALA A 131 -2.30 9.11 -6.81
CA ALA A 131 -3.13 9.39 -7.98
C ALA A 131 -3.54 10.86 -8.04
N ARG A 132 -3.85 11.51 -6.91
CA ARG A 132 -4.20 12.94 -6.89
C ARG A 132 -3.02 13.85 -7.30
N GLU A 133 -1.78 13.35 -7.20
CA GLU A 133 -0.57 14.10 -7.57
C GLU A 133 -0.20 13.93 -9.05
N LEU A 134 -0.54 12.78 -9.65
CA LEU A 134 -0.14 12.43 -11.03
C LEU A 134 -1.28 12.51 -12.06
N LEU A 135 -2.52 12.25 -11.64
CA LEU A 135 -3.65 11.94 -12.51
C LEU A 135 -4.79 12.97 -12.43
N GLY A 136 -5.67 12.95 -13.44
CA GLY A 136 -6.94 13.68 -13.45
C GLY A 136 -8.05 12.93 -12.68
N LYS A 137 -9.26 13.50 -12.66
CA LYS A 137 -10.34 13.01 -11.77
C LYS A 137 -10.89 11.64 -12.15
N LYS A 138 -11.01 11.39 -13.45
CA LYS A 138 -11.53 10.13 -13.98
C LYS A 138 -10.49 9.02 -13.83
N GLU A 139 -9.24 9.35 -14.11
CA GLU A 139 -8.09 8.46 -14.01
C GLU A 139 -7.80 8.10 -12.55
N CYS A 140 -7.96 9.04 -11.61
CA CYS A 140 -7.85 8.77 -10.18
C CYS A 140 -8.92 7.77 -9.71
N ALA A 141 -10.17 7.94 -10.13
CA ALA A 141 -11.23 6.98 -9.79
C ALA A 141 -10.95 5.58 -10.38
N ALA A 142 -10.48 5.53 -11.64
CA ALA A 142 -10.06 4.29 -12.27
C ALA A 142 -8.88 3.63 -11.53
N ALA A 143 -7.86 4.39 -11.13
CA ALA A 143 -6.73 3.89 -10.36
C ALA A 143 -7.15 3.32 -9.00
N LEU A 144 -8.08 3.99 -8.29
CA LEU A 144 -8.64 3.48 -7.04
C LEU A 144 -9.38 2.16 -7.26
N LEU A 145 -10.27 2.10 -8.25
CA LEU A 145 -11.01 0.88 -8.57
C LEU A 145 -10.08 -0.25 -8.98
N LEU A 146 -9.08 0.00 -9.83
CA LEU A 146 -8.10 -1.00 -10.24
C LEU A 146 -7.21 -1.47 -9.10
N SER A 147 -6.79 -0.57 -8.20
CA SER A 147 -5.96 -0.93 -7.04
C SER A 147 -6.65 -1.89 -6.10
N VAL A 148 -7.98 -1.74 -5.97
CA VAL A 148 -8.84 -2.66 -5.25
C VAL A 148 -9.11 -3.89 -6.11
N ALA A 149 -9.40 -3.76 -7.40
CA ALA A 149 -9.77 -4.88 -8.27
C ALA A 149 -8.60 -5.82 -8.64
N ILE A 150 -7.36 -5.45 -8.31
CA ILE A 150 -6.17 -6.28 -8.55
C ILE A 150 -6.41 -7.71 -8.03
N ALA A 151 -6.09 -8.70 -8.89
CA ALA A 151 -6.28 -10.13 -8.63
C ALA A 151 -5.55 -10.60 -7.36
N GLY A 152 -4.47 -9.92 -6.94
CA GLY A 152 -3.82 -10.14 -5.66
C GLY A 152 -4.73 -9.88 -4.44
N GLY A 153 -5.85 -9.18 -4.62
CA GLY A 153 -6.92 -9.06 -3.64
C GLY A 153 -7.63 -10.37 -3.31
N ALA A 154 -7.50 -11.41 -4.14
CA ALA A 154 -7.99 -12.75 -3.84
C ALA A 154 -7.24 -13.41 -2.66
N TYR A 155 -6.01 -12.98 -2.37
CA TYR A 155 -5.27 -13.37 -1.17
C TYR A 155 -5.83 -12.77 0.14
N SER A 156 -6.82 -11.90 0.08
CA SER A 156 -7.50 -11.40 1.28
C SER A 156 -8.14 -12.51 2.11
N GLY A 157 -8.48 -13.64 1.47
CA GLY A 157 -9.00 -14.83 2.13
C GLY A 157 -7.94 -15.70 2.81
N THR A 158 -6.65 -15.47 2.53
CA THR A 158 -5.53 -16.26 3.09
C THR A 158 -4.76 -15.46 4.14
N ILE A 159 -4.19 -16.16 5.11
CA ILE A 159 -3.35 -15.57 6.14
C ILE A 159 -1.93 -15.35 5.60
N MET A 160 -1.72 -14.18 5.00
CA MET A 160 -0.49 -13.85 4.31
C MET A 160 -0.02 -12.42 4.58
N PRO A 161 1.30 -12.19 4.78
CA PRO A 161 1.85 -10.86 5.03
C PRO A 161 1.69 -9.89 3.85
N GLU A 162 1.42 -10.41 2.65
CA GLU A 162 1.08 -9.68 1.42
C GLU A 162 -0.08 -8.71 1.65
N ASN A 163 -1.05 -9.09 2.48
CA ASN A 163 -2.21 -8.26 2.81
C ASN A 163 -1.81 -6.94 3.50
N LEU A 164 -0.72 -6.96 4.28
CA LEU A 164 -0.15 -5.77 4.90
C LEU A 164 0.95 -5.13 4.04
N PHE A 165 1.69 -5.94 3.28
CA PHE A 165 2.79 -5.46 2.46
C PHE A 165 2.31 -4.58 1.32
N TYR A 166 1.19 -4.94 0.68
CA TYR A 166 0.66 -4.18 -0.46
C TYR A 166 0.36 -2.69 -0.15
N PRO A 167 -0.42 -2.34 0.90
CA PRO A 167 -0.62 -0.94 1.27
C PRO A 167 0.67 -0.27 1.74
N ALA A 168 1.52 -0.97 2.50
CA ALA A 168 2.78 -0.42 3.01
C ALA A 168 3.77 -0.10 1.89
N PHE A 169 3.83 -0.96 0.86
CA PHE A 169 4.62 -0.76 -0.35
C PHE A 169 4.14 0.47 -1.11
N MET A 170 2.83 0.60 -1.35
CA MET A 170 2.28 1.77 -2.04
C MET A 170 2.51 3.07 -1.27
N LEU A 171 2.41 3.04 0.06
CA LEU A 171 2.72 4.20 0.91
C LEU A 171 4.21 4.58 0.81
N SER A 172 5.09 3.60 0.88
CA SER A 172 6.54 3.80 0.74
C SER A 172 6.90 4.36 -0.65
N PHE A 173 6.26 3.86 -1.70
CA PHE A 173 6.43 4.35 -3.07
C PHE A 173 5.97 5.81 -3.20
N TRP A 174 4.79 6.16 -2.66
CA TRP A 174 4.30 7.54 -2.67
C TRP A 174 5.26 8.49 -1.93
N LEU A 175 5.78 8.11 -0.77
CA LEU A 175 6.76 8.93 -0.04
C LEU A 175 8.07 9.09 -0.82
N ALA A 176 8.58 8.02 -1.42
CA ALA A 176 9.76 8.06 -2.28
C ALA A 176 9.56 9.01 -3.47
N TYR A 177 8.40 8.93 -4.13
CA TYR A 177 8.02 9.84 -5.22
C TYR A 177 8.04 11.30 -4.76
N ARG A 178 7.48 11.62 -3.59
CA ARG A 178 7.44 13.01 -3.09
C ARG A 178 8.82 13.60 -2.81
N VAL A 179 9.78 12.75 -2.39
CA VAL A 179 11.17 13.18 -2.21
C VAL A 179 11.82 13.46 -3.56
N LEU A 180 11.67 12.56 -4.53
CA LEU A 180 12.24 12.72 -5.87
C LEU A 180 11.63 13.90 -6.63
N ALA A 181 10.35 14.19 -6.40
CA ALA A 181 9.67 15.35 -6.95
C ALA A 181 10.05 16.67 -6.26
N GLY A 182 10.94 16.65 -5.26
CA GLY A 182 11.44 17.84 -4.56
C GLY A 182 10.39 18.55 -3.72
N LEU A 183 9.32 17.85 -3.30
CA LEU A 183 8.17 18.51 -2.67
C LEU A 183 8.47 18.93 -1.22
N ARG A 184 9.11 18.09 -0.38
CA ARG A 184 9.52 18.44 1.00
C ARG A 184 10.71 17.64 1.52
N THR A 185 11.57 18.28 2.30
CA THR A 185 12.72 17.65 2.98
C THR A 185 12.32 16.65 4.07
N ARG A 186 11.17 16.88 4.74
CA ARG A 186 10.63 15.96 5.76
C ARG A 186 10.19 14.61 5.17
N ASP A 187 9.89 14.56 3.87
CA ASP A 187 9.44 13.33 3.22
C ASP A 187 10.58 12.29 3.13
N GLY A 188 11.85 12.71 3.19
CA GLY A 188 13.00 11.79 3.19
C GLY A 188 13.12 10.98 4.48
N LEU A 189 12.84 11.60 5.63
CA LEU A 189 12.77 10.87 6.90
C LEU A 189 11.58 9.92 6.91
N LEU A 190 10.41 10.39 6.43
CA LEU A 190 9.21 9.58 6.37
C LEU A 190 9.35 8.38 5.42
N SER A 191 10.00 8.56 4.26
CA SER A 191 10.27 7.45 3.33
C SER A 191 11.22 6.43 3.95
N GLY A 192 12.28 6.88 4.65
CA GLY A 192 13.18 6.01 5.41
C GLY A 192 12.44 5.16 6.46
N ILE A 193 11.61 5.80 7.28
CA ILE A 193 10.77 5.11 8.28
C ILE A 193 9.82 4.12 7.59
N ALA A 194 9.17 4.52 6.51
CA ALA A 194 8.26 3.66 5.77
C ALA A 194 8.96 2.43 5.17
N PHE A 195 10.19 2.58 4.64
CA PHE A 195 11.01 1.46 4.19
C PHE A 195 11.40 0.53 5.33
N SER A 196 11.83 1.08 6.48
CA SER A 196 12.16 0.27 7.66
C SER A 196 10.96 -0.51 8.18
N VAL A 197 9.79 0.12 8.31
CA VAL A 197 8.56 -0.54 8.74
C VAL A 197 8.15 -1.61 7.73
N SER A 198 8.21 -1.30 6.43
CA SER A 198 7.89 -2.25 5.36
C SER A 198 8.86 -3.44 5.31
N TYR A 199 10.11 -3.25 5.70
CA TYR A 199 11.11 -4.31 5.78
C TYR A 199 10.72 -5.38 6.82
N PHE A 200 10.18 -4.95 7.96
CA PHE A 200 9.61 -5.84 9.00
C PHE A 200 8.27 -6.49 8.60
N ILE A 201 7.75 -6.17 7.42
CA ILE A 201 6.62 -6.87 6.81
C ILE A 201 7.15 -7.85 5.77
N LYS A 202 7.96 -7.39 4.82
CA LYS A 202 8.67 -8.23 3.86
C LYS A 202 9.98 -7.57 3.40
N PRO A 203 11.07 -8.35 3.25
CA PRO A 203 12.36 -7.83 2.83
C PRO A 203 12.38 -7.37 1.36
N HIS A 204 11.35 -7.71 0.56
CA HIS A 204 11.21 -7.31 -0.84
C HIS A 204 11.21 -5.79 -1.05
N ILE A 205 10.89 -5.00 -0.01
CA ILE A 205 10.99 -3.53 -0.07
C ILE A 205 12.42 -3.04 -0.35
N MET A 206 13.45 -3.86 -0.07
CA MET A 206 14.84 -3.51 -0.34
C MET A 206 15.09 -3.17 -1.81
N ILE A 207 14.36 -3.79 -2.74
CA ILE A 207 14.46 -3.47 -4.17
C ILE A 207 14.06 -2.02 -4.41
N LEU A 208 12.93 -1.59 -3.83
CA LEU A 208 12.46 -0.21 -3.96
C LEU A 208 13.41 0.78 -3.27
N ALA A 209 13.91 0.44 -2.09
CA ALA A 209 14.88 1.27 -1.37
C ALA A 209 16.21 1.42 -2.14
N LEU A 210 16.66 0.37 -2.82
CA LEU A 210 17.84 0.40 -3.67
C LEU A 210 17.61 1.30 -4.89
N SER A 211 16.48 1.12 -5.59
CA SER A 211 16.11 1.98 -6.73
C SER A 211 16.02 3.45 -6.31
N TYR A 212 15.41 3.73 -5.15
CA TYR A 212 15.34 5.08 -4.59
C TYR A 212 16.74 5.66 -4.32
N SER A 213 17.63 4.89 -3.71
CA SER A 213 19.00 5.33 -3.39
C SER A 213 19.80 5.66 -4.64
N LEU A 214 19.65 4.86 -5.71
CA LEU A 214 20.29 5.11 -7.02
C LEU A 214 19.78 6.38 -7.72
N CYS A 215 18.55 6.81 -7.44
CA CYS A 215 18.01 8.04 -8.03
C CYS A 215 18.38 9.30 -7.24
N VAL A 216 18.76 9.16 -5.96
CA VAL A 216 19.10 10.28 -5.07
C VAL A 216 20.61 10.52 -5.00
N GLY A 217 21.43 9.46 -5.11
CA GLY A 217 22.89 9.55 -5.15
C GLY A 217 23.41 9.96 -6.52
#